data_AF-A0A7Y7J1Z2-F1
#
_entry.id   AF-A0A7Y7J1Z2-F1
#
_cell.length_a   1.000
_cell.length_b   1.000
_cell.length_c   1.000
_cell.angle_alpha   90.00
_cell.angle_beta   90.00
_cell.angle_gamma   90.00
#
_symmetry.space_group_name_H-M   'P 1'
#
loop_
_entity.id
_entity.type
_entity.pdbx_description
1 polymer ?
#
loop_
_entity_poly.entity_id
_entity_poly.type
_entity_poly.pdbx_seq_one_letter_code
_entity_poly.pdbx_strand_id
1 'polypeptide(L)'
;MIDRRYRPALRDAIPGRVCTLQAVVRRVDAPARGTRQPWRVQISDGTGSADLVFFSPYQARQMAVGATVAVSGMLEAFGDRLSMAHPEHLVAGGRIERIPALEPVWPLTAGLFTRHVRGALREALLRLPPLPEWLDAALVARRHWPDFATALRQLHSPESFPELLCDDACGAAWERARQ
;
A
#
# COMPACT_ATOMS: atom_id res chain seq x y z
N MET A 1 0.36 4.20 -9.38
CA MET A 1 -0.51 4.00 -8.20
C MET A 1 -0.45 2.54 -7.77
N ILE A 2 -0.61 2.23 -6.49
CA ILE A 2 -0.64 0.85 -5.97
C ILE A 2 -2.08 0.54 -5.52
N ASP A 3 -2.64 -0.58 -6.01
CA ASP A 3 -3.93 -1.11 -5.57
C ASP A 3 -3.74 -2.06 -4.39
N ARG A 4 -4.35 -1.74 -3.25
CA ARG A 4 -4.33 -2.55 -2.01
C ARG A 4 -5.72 -3.04 -1.61
N ARG A 5 -6.72 -2.90 -2.49
CA ARG A 5 -8.10 -3.39 -2.26
C ARG A 5 -8.19 -4.90 -2.21
N TYR A 6 -7.19 -5.61 -2.75
CA TYR A 6 -7.12 -7.06 -2.70
C TYR A 6 -6.90 -7.56 -1.27
N ARG A 7 -7.97 -8.02 -0.62
CA ARG A 7 -8.02 -8.50 0.77
C ARG A 7 -8.56 -9.94 0.86
N PRO A 8 -7.84 -10.93 0.29
CA PRO A 8 -8.27 -12.33 0.33
C PRO A 8 -8.01 -12.96 1.70
N ALA A 9 -8.58 -14.14 1.92
CA ALA A 9 -8.06 -15.08 2.91
C ALA A 9 -6.72 -15.65 2.43
N LEU A 10 -5.84 -16.08 3.34
CA LEU A 10 -4.51 -16.59 2.99
C LEU A 10 -4.56 -17.78 2.03
N ARG A 11 -5.55 -18.68 2.19
CA ARG A 11 -5.73 -19.84 1.29
C ARG A 11 -6.04 -19.45 -0.16
N ASP A 12 -6.69 -18.30 -0.36
CA ASP A 12 -7.16 -17.81 -1.66
C ASP A 12 -6.22 -16.72 -2.22
N ALA A 13 -5.13 -16.43 -1.51
CA ALA A 13 -4.20 -15.38 -1.88
C ALA A 13 -3.35 -15.82 -3.08
N ILE A 14 -3.26 -14.93 -4.08
CA ILE A 14 -2.50 -15.19 -5.30
C ILE A 14 -1.08 -14.67 -5.10
N PRO A 15 -0.04 -15.53 -5.19
CA PRO A 15 1.35 -15.08 -5.16
C PRO A 15 1.69 -14.15 -6.33
N GLY A 16 2.67 -13.26 -6.13
CA GLY A 16 3.07 -12.22 -7.08
C GLY A 16 2.17 -10.97 -7.06
N ARG A 17 1.19 -10.91 -6.16
CA ARG A 17 0.24 -9.78 -6.05
C ARG A 17 0.41 -9.04 -4.73
N VAL A 18 0.22 -7.71 -4.77
CA VAL A 18 0.07 -6.91 -3.55
C VAL A 18 -1.27 -7.26 -2.90
N CYS A 19 -1.22 -7.72 -1.66
CA CYS A 19 -2.41 -8.05 -0.88
C CYS A 19 -2.35 -7.39 0.50
N THR A 20 -3.53 -7.14 1.06
CA THR A 20 -3.69 -6.69 2.45
C THR A 20 -4.36 -7.80 3.25
N LEU A 21 -3.67 -8.31 4.27
CA LEU A 21 -4.08 -9.47 5.04
C LEU A 21 -4.27 -9.09 6.51
N GLN A 22 -5.25 -9.70 7.16
CA GLN A 22 -5.42 -9.64 8.61
C GLN A 22 -5.18 -11.03 9.18
N ALA A 23 -4.21 -11.16 10.08
CA ALA A 23 -3.78 -12.46 10.59
C ALA A 23 -3.27 -12.36 12.03
N VAL A 24 -3.26 -13.49 12.72
CA VAL A 24 -2.73 -13.64 14.07
C VAL A 24 -1.26 -14.03 14.00
N VAL A 25 -0.42 -13.34 14.77
CA VAL A 25 1.00 -13.71 14.92
C VAL A 25 1.09 -15.02 15.68
N ARG A 26 1.66 -16.05 15.04
CA ARG A 26 1.83 -17.38 15.64
C ARG A 26 3.21 -17.55 16.25
N ARG A 27 4.24 -17.02 15.59
CA ARG A 27 5.62 -17.20 16.01
C ARG A 27 6.50 -16.04 15.52
N VAL A 28 7.48 -15.66 16.32
CA VAL A 28 8.51 -14.68 15.97
C VAL A 28 9.87 -15.35 16.13
N ASP A 29 10.54 -15.60 15.01
CA ASP A 29 11.85 -16.22 14.94
C ASP A 29 12.93 -15.15 14.75
N ALA A 30 13.78 -15.03 15.78
CA ALA A 30 15.00 -14.24 15.71
C ALA A 30 16.08 -14.99 14.92
N PRO A 31 16.89 -14.29 14.12
CA PRO A 31 18.02 -14.92 13.45
C PRO A 31 19.06 -15.38 14.47
N ALA A 32 19.78 -16.45 14.14
CA ALA A 32 20.87 -16.95 14.98
C ALA A 32 21.96 -15.89 15.15
N ARG A 33 22.56 -15.83 16.34
CA ARG A 33 23.62 -14.87 16.66
C ARG A 33 24.77 -14.99 15.65
N GLY A 34 25.21 -13.85 15.11
CA GLY A 34 26.30 -13.79 14.12
C GLY A 34 25.90 -14.13 12.69
N THR A 35 24.62 -14.45 12.42
CA THR A 35 24.14 -14.71 11.06
C THR A 35 23.47 -13.48 10.45
N ARG A 36 23.55 -13.35 9.12
CA ARG A 36 22.87 -12.30 8.35
C ARG A 36 21.45 -12.72 7.93
N GLN A 37 20.87 -13.69 8.63
CA GLN A 37 19.51 -14.16 8.35
C GLN A 37 18.48 -13.10 8.75
N PRO A 38 17.36 -13.00 8.01
CA PRO A 38 16.29 -12.10 8.39
C PRO A 38 15.49 -12.64 9.57
N TRP A 39 14.84 -11.73 10.30
CA TRP A 39 13.78 -12.07 11.24
C TRP A 39 12.57 -12.60 10.47
N ARG A 40 11.96 -13.67 10.98
CA ARG A 40 10.76 -14.26 10.40
C ARG A 40 9.62 -14.18 11.39
N VAL A 41 8.47 -13.72 10.95
CA VAL A 41 7.25 -13.70 11.76
C VAL A 41 6.18 -14.51 11.05
N GLN A 42 5.85 -15.66 11.62
CA GLN A 42 4.81 -16.53 11.09
C GLN A 42 3.44 -15.96 11.49
N ILE A 43 2.60 -15.71 10.51
CA ILE A 43 1.22 -15.25 10.68
C ILE A 43 0.25 -16.29 10.14
N SER A 44 -0.96 -16.34 10.71
CA SER A 44 -2.04 -17.19 10.21
C SER A 44 -3.39 -16.55 10.47
N ASP A 45 -4.28 -16.63 9.49
CA ASP A 45 -5.67 -16.16 9.54
C ASP A 45 -6.66 -17.29 9.88
N GLY A 46 -6.16 -18.51 10.15
CA GLY A 46 -6.95 -19.72 10.36
C GLY A 46 -7.28 -20.50 9.08
N THR A 47 -7.11 -19.91 7.89
CA THR A 47 -7.28 -20.59 6.60
C THR A 47 -5.95 -21.02 5.98
N GLY A 48 -4.88 -20.30 6.29
CA GLY A 48 -3.52 -20.60 5.85
C GLY A 48 -2.47 -19.97 6.77
N SER A 49 -1.21 -20.04 6.34
CA SER A 49 -0.09 -19.41 7.02
C SER A 49 0.84 -18.73 6.03
N ALA A 50 1.43 -17.61 6.44
CA ALA A 50 2.47 -16.92 5.69
C ALA A 50 3.59 -16.45 6.62
N ASP A 51 4.78 -16.28 6.05
CA ASP A 51 5.96 -15.79 6.76
C ASP A 51 6.25 -14.33 6.38
N LEU A 52 6.22 -13.43 7.35
CA LEU A 52 6.69 -12.05 7.16
C LEU A 52 8.20 -12.01 7.37
N VAL A 53 8.93 -11.47 6.41
CA VAL A 53 10.40 -11.43 6.44
C VAL A 53 10.87 -10.00 6.66
N PHE A 54 11.64 -9.80 7.73
CA PHE A 54 12.19 -8.49 8.12
C PHE A 54 13.71 -8.56 8.27
N PHE A 55 14.42 -7.64 7.62
CA PHE A 55 15.87 -7.52 7.79
C PHE A 55 16.25 -6.60 8.95
N SER A 56 15.29 -5.84 9.49
CA SER A 56 15.46 -5.02 10.71
C SER A 56 14.70 -5.65 11.89
N PRO A 57 15.29 -5.66 13.10
CA PRO A 57 14.63 -6.20 14.29
C PRO A 57 13.45 -5.33 14.77
N TYR A 58 13.37 -4.06 14.35
CA TYR A 58 12.44 -3.10 14.92
C TYR A 58 10.97 -3.52 14.75
N GLN A 59 10.54 -3.80 13.51
CA GLN A 59 9.18 -4.24 13.23
C GLN A 59 8.90 -5.63 13.81
N ALA A 60 9.87 -6.56 13.67
CA ALA A 60 9.76 -7.92 14.16
C ALA A 60 9.48 -7.98 15.68
N ARG A 61 10.17 -7.14 16.46
CA ARG A 61 10.02 -7.07 17.93
C ARG A 61 8.74 -6.40 18.41
N GLN A 62 8.10 -5.58 17.58
CA GLN A 62 6.81 -4.96 17.93
C GLN A 62 5.65 -5.94 17.85
N MET A 63 5.82 -7.05 17.14
CA MET A 63 4.79 -8.08 17.00
C MET A 63 4.85 -9.05 18.18
N ALA A 64 3.82 -9.02 19.01
CA ALA A 64 3.63 -10.00 20.07
C ALA A 64 2.92 -11.24 19.53
N VAL A 65 3.36 -12.42 19.96
CA VAL A 65 2.67 -13.68 19.65
C VAL A 65 1.24 -13.64 20.20
N GLY A 66 0.27 -14.07 19.40
CA GLY A 66 -1.16 -14.00 19.70
C GLY A 66 -1.83 -12.67 19.32
N ALA A 67 -1.06 -11.63 18.98
CA ALA A 67 -1.65 -10.38 18.52
C ALA A 67 -2.20 -10.52 17.10
N THR A 68 -3.34 -9.86 16.84
CA THR A 68 -3.86 -9.70 15.48
C THR A 68 -3.19 -8.50 14.82
N VAL A 69 -2.65 -8.69 13.63
CA VAL A 69 -1.98 -7.68 12.82
C VAL A 69 -2.65 -7.58 11.45
N ALA A 70 -2.63 -6.39 10.86
CA ALA A 70 -2.97 -6.18 9.47
C ALA A 70 -1.70 -5.75 8.72
N VAL A 71 -1.42 -6.44 7.61
CA VAL A 71 -0.20 -6.27 6.83
C VAL A 71 -0.56 -6.02 5.38
N SER A 72 0.22 -5.18 4.70
CA SER A 72 0.09 -5.00 3.25
C SER A 72 1.45 -5.02 2.58
N GLY A 73 1.55 -5.79 1.50
CA GLY A 73 2.79 -5.98 0.77
C GLY A 73 2.61 -6.99 -0.36
N MET A 74 3.70 -7.22 -1.08
CA MET A 74 3.76 -8.22 -2.12
C MET A 74 3.88 -9.61 -1.49
N LEU A 75 2.91 -10.48 -1.81
CA LEU A 75 2.93 -11.87 -1.38
C LEU A 75 3.69 -12.69 -2.41
N GLU A 76 4.71 -13.42 -1.99
CA GLU A 76 5.55 -14.27 -2.83
C GLU A 76 5.43 -15.71 -2.34
N ALA A 77 5.50 -16.67 -3.26
CA ALA A 77 5.57 -18.09 -2.92
C ALA A 77 7.03 -18.52 -2.93
N PHE A 78 7.50 -19.08 -1.81
CA PHE A 78 8.82 -19.67 -1.69
C PHE A 78 8.67 -21.17 -1.38
N GLY A 79 8.76 -21.99 -2.42
CA GLY A 79 8.39 -23.41 -2.33
C GLY A 79 6.91 -23.56 -1.99
N ASP A 80 6.61 -24.28 -0.91
CA ASP A 80 5.24 -24.54 -0.43
C ASP A 80 4.76 -23.51 0.61
N ARG A 81 5.49 -22.40 0.78
CA ARG A 81 5.19 -21.38 1.79
C ARG A 81 4.93 -20.04 1.14
N LEU A 82 3.89 -19.36 1.61
CA LEU A 82 3.65 -17.96 1.32
C LEU A 82 4.55 -17.10 2.19
N SER A 83 5.14 -16.06 1.61
CA SER A 83 6.01 -15.14 2.30
C SER A 83 5.78 -13.71 1.84
N MET A 84 5.98 -12.75 2.73
CA MET A 84 5.90 -11.32 2.42
C MET A 84 7.17 -10.66 2.93
N ALA A 85 8.09 -10.38 2.01
CA ALA A 85 9.30 -9.64 2.32
C ALA A 85 8.96 -8.16 2.46
N HIS A 86 9.42 -7.53 3.54
CA HIS A 86 9.28 -6.10 3.77
C HIS A 86 7.85 -5.56 3.52
N PRO A 87 6.86 -5.96 4.34
CA PRO A 87 5.53 -5.36 4.25
C PRO A 87 5.64 -3.84 4.35
N GLU A 88 5.04 -3.14 3.40
CA GLU A 88 5.05 -1.68 3.35
C GLU A 88 4.19 -1.07 4.45
N HIS A 89 3.11 -1.77 4.82
CA HIS A 89 2.24 -1.40 5.93
C HIS A 89 2.16 -2.54 6.94
N LEU A 90 2.31 -2.17 8.21
CA LEU A 90 2.13 -3.05 9.36
C LEU A 90 1.38 -2.25 10.44
N VAL A 91 0.16 -2.65 10.73
CA VAL A 91 -0.69 -2.03 11.75
C VAL A 91 -1.35 -3.09 12.62
N ALA A 92 -1.88 -2.70 13.77
CA ALA A 92 -2.71 -3.59 14.58
C ALA A 92 -3.95 -4.04 13.79
N GLY A 93 -4.43 -5.27 14.00
CA GLY A 93 -5.53 -5.85 13.22
C GLY A 93 -6.81 -5.04 13.24
N GLY A 94 -7.18 -4.49 14.40
CA GLY A 94 -8.32 -3.58 14.54
C GLY A 94 -8.11 -2.18 13.95
N ARG A 95 -7.01 -1.97 13.19
CA ARG A 95 -6.67 -0.71 12.53
C ARG A 95 -6.40 -0.88 11.04
N ILE A 96 -6.96 -1.92 10.41
CA ILE A 96 -6.78 -2.22 8.99
C ILE A 96 -7.20 -1.05 8.07
N GLU A 97 -8.15 -0.23 8.50
CA GLU A 97 -8.59 0.99 7.82
C GLU A 97 -7.48 2.05 7.68
N ARG A 98 -6.41 1.96 8.47
CA ARG A 98 -5.23 2.81 8.30
C ARG A 98 -4.41 2.45 7.06
N ILE A 99 -4.59 1.25 6.51
CA ILE A 99 -3.95 0.84 5.26
C ILE A 99 -4.82 1.39 4.12
N PRO A 100 -4.30 2.36 3.32
CA PRO A 100 -5.09 2.96 2.25
C PRO A 100 -5.43 1.91 1.20
N ALA A 101 -6.67 1.95 0.70
CA ALA A 101 -7.13 1.07 -0.36
C ALA A 101 -6.38 1.32 -1.68
N LEU A 102 -6.13 2.59 -1.98
CA LEU A 102 -5.42 3.06 -3.15
C LEU A 102 -4.33 4.03 -2.72
N GLU A 103 -3.12 3.78 -3.19
CA GLU A 103 -1.95 4.54 -2.76
C GLU A 103 -1.26 5.20 -3.95
N PRO A 104 -1.24 6.55 -4.01
CA PRO A 104 -0.46 7.26 -5.01
C PRO A 104 1.02 6.95 -4.84
N VAL A 105 1.75 6.86 -5.94
CA VAL A 105 3.20 6.70 -5.94
C VAL A 105 3.80 8.03 -6.34
N TRP A 106 4.64 8.59 -5.47
CA TRP A 106 5.39 9.80 -5.73
C TRP A 106 6.86 9.45 -5.99
N PRO A 107 7.51 10.04 -7.01
CA PRO A 107 8.95 9.93 -7.15
C PRO A 107 9.60 10.57 -5.91
N LEU A 108 10.53 9.84 -5.28
CA LEU A 108 11.18 10.25 -4.05
C LEU A 108 12.64 10.61 -4.32
N THR A 109 13.13 11.62 -3.60
CA THR A 109 14.54 11.97 -3.53
C THR A 109 15.17 11.37 -2.27
N ALA A 110 16.51 11.26 -2.24
CA ALA A 110 17.21 10.71 -1.09
C ALA A 110 16.87 11.46 0.20
N GLY A 111 16.53 10.72 1.26
CA GLY A 111 16.09 11.28 2.55
C GLY A 111 14.60 11.61 2.64
N LEU A 112 13.85 11.55 1.53
CA LEU A 112 12.41 11.74 1.51
C LEU A 112 11.68 10.39 1.47
N PHE A 113 10.72 10.21 2.38
CA PHE A 113 9.92 9.00 2.46
C PHE A 113 8.47 9.29 2.06
N THR A 114 7.80 8.29 1.46
CA THR A 114 6.39 8.37 1.04
C THR A 114 5.46 8.91 2.13
N ARG A 115 5.67 8.50 3.39
CA ARG A 115 4.86 8.97 4.53
C ARG A 115 4.94 10.48 4.73
N HIS A 116 6.11 11.09 4.48
CA HIS A 116 6.32 12.53 4.64
C HIS A 116 5.58 13.29 3.54
N VAL A 117 5.72 12.83 2.29
CA VAL A 117 5.02 13.41 1.13
C VAL A 117 3.51 13.32 1.32
N ARG A 118 3.01 12.15 1.73
CA ARG A 118 1.58 11.94 2.01
C ARG A 118 1.06 12.88 3.09
N GLY A 119 1.78 13.01 4.20
CA GLY A 119 1.40 13.93 5.28
C GLY A 119 1.36 15.38 4.80
N ALA A 120 2.40 15.82 4.08
CA ALA A 120 2.49 17.18 3.54
C ALA A 120 1.36 17.47 2.54
N LEU A 121 1.06 16.54 1.63
CA LEU A 121 -0.03 16.69 0.66
C LEU A 121 -1.39 16.75 1.34
N ARG A 122 -1.63 15.90 2.33
CA ARG A 122 -2.89 15.93 3.10
C ARG A 122 -3.11 17.31 3.74
N GLU A 123 -2.08 17.84 4.40
CA GLU A 123 -2.14 19.17 5.01
C GLU A 123 -2.28 20.30 3.98
N ALA A 124 -1.61 20.18 2.83
CA ALA A 124 -1.72 21.16 1.75
C ALA A 124 -3.13 21.19 1.14
N LEU A 125 -3.75 20.03 0.91
CA LEU A 125 -5.10 19.93 0.35
C LEU A 125 -6.18 20.48 1.30
N LEU A 126 -5.96 20.42 2.61
CA LEU A 126 -6.85 21.05 3.60
C LEU A 126 -6.80 22.59 3.55
N ARG A 127 -5.68 23.15 3.09
CA ARG A 127 -5.45 24.60 2.98
C ARG A 127 -5.68 25.14 1.57
N LEU A 128 -6.11 24.29 0.64
CA LEU A 128 -6.33 24.67 -0.74
C LEU A 128 -7.49 25.70 -0.82
N PRO A 129 -7.23 26.95 -1.25
CA PRO A 129 -8.31 27.91 -1.44
C PRO A 129 -9.21 27.47 -2.60
N PRO A 130 -10.45 27.99 -2.69
CA PRO A 130 -11.26 27.82 -3.88
C PRO A 130 -10.54 28.51 -5.05
N LEU A 131 -9.96 27.70 -5.94
CA LEU A 131 -9.32 28.18 -7.15
C LEU A 131 -10.33 28.18 -8.29
N PRO A 132 -10.40 29.24 -9.10
CA PRO A 132 -11.30 29.28 -10.24
C PRO A 132 -10.90 28.22 -11.27
N GLU A 133 -11.90 27.70 -11.98
CA GLU A 133 -11.65 26.81 -13.12
C GLU A 133 -10.98 27.61 -14.25
N TRP A 134 -9.78 27.18 -14.62
CA TRP A 134 -8.95 27.78 -15.67
C TRP A 134 -9.27 27.26 -17.08
N LEU A 135 -9.98 26.13 -17.20
CA LEU A 135 -10.41 25.59 -18.48
C LEU A 135 -11.69 26.27 -18.97
N ASP A 136 -11.91 26.22 -20.29
CA ASP A 136 -13.16 26.69 -20.90
C ASP A 136 -14.37 25.90 -20.33
N ALA A 137 -15.36 26.62 -19.81
CA ALA A 137 -16.58 26.02 -19.25
C ALA A 137 -17.32 25.12 -20.24
N ALA A 138 -17.30 25.44 -21.54
CA ALA A 138 -17.91 24.59 -22.57
C ALA A 138 -17.17 23.26 -22.72
N LEU A 139 -15.84 23.26 -22.54
CA LEU A 139 -15.03 22.05 -22.60
C LEU A 139 -15.27 21.17 -21.36
N VAL A 140 -15.29 21.77 -20.17
CA VAL A 140 -15.56 21.07 -18.90
C VAL A 140 -16.94 20.42 -18.93
N ALA A 141 -17.97 21.15 -19.38
CA ALA A 141 -19.33 20.62 -19.50
C ALA A 141 -19.41 19.45 -20.50
N ARG A 142 -18.73 19.55 -21.65
CA ARG A 142 -18.71 18.48 -22.67
C ARG A 142 -17.96 17.22 -22.22
N ARG A 143 -16.94 17.37 -21.38
CA ARG A 143 -16.09 16.26 -20.91
C ARG A 143 -16.48 15.72 -19.53
N HIS A 144 -17.44 16.37 -18.86
CA HIS A 144 -17.87 16.04 -17.50
C HIS A 144 -16.70 16.00 -16.51
N TRP A 145 -15.72 16.89 -16.67
CA TRP A 145 -14.56 16.92 -15.78
C TRP A 145 -14.92 17.54 -14.43
N PRO A 146 -14.33 17.02 -13.33
CA PRO A 146 -14.45 17.66 -12.03
C PRO A 146 -13.74 19.01 -12.02
N ASP A 147 -14.13 19.88 -11.09
CA ASP A 147 -13.40 21.13 -10.83
C ASP A 147 -11.96 20.85 -10.38
N PHE A 148 -11.08 21.84 -10.56
CA PHE A 148 -9.66 21.73 -10.22
C PHE A 148 -9.38 21.16 -8.81
N ALA A 149 -10.08 21.64 -7.78
CA ALA A 149 -9.85 21.21 -6.40
C ALA A 149 -10.27 19.75 -6.20
N THR A 150 -11.40 19.36 -6.79
CA THR A 150 -11.91 17.99 -6.79
C THR A 150 -10.95 17.05 -7.55
N ALA A 151 -10.47 17.45 -8.73
CA ALA A 151 -9.50 16.67 -9.51
C ALA A 151 -8.20 16.42 -8.72
N LEU A 152 -7.68 17.46 -8.05
CA LEU A 152 -6.45 17.36 -7.28
C LEU A 152 -6.60 16.42 -6.06
N ARG A 153 -7.76 16.46 -5.39
CA ARG A 153 -8.07 15.53 -4.29
C ARG A 153 -8.19 14.10 -4.80
N GLN A 154 -8.87 13.86 -5.92
CA GLN A 154 -8.98 12.53 -6.51
C GLN A 154 -7.61 11.93 -6.87
N LEU A 155 -6.68 12.75 -7.38
CA LEU A 155 -5.34 12.28 -7.75
C LEU A 155 -4.50 11.88 -6.52
N HIS A 156 -4.55 12.66 -5.44
CA HIS A 156 -3.68 12.50 -4.26
C HIS A 156 -4.32 11.75 -3.09
N SER A 157 -5.64 11.58 -3.10
CA SER A 157 -6.42 10.81 -2.12
C SER A 157 -7.60 10.10 -2.81
N PRO A 158 -7.30 9.15 -3.71
CA PRO A 158 -8.32 8.42 -4.47
C PRO A 158 -9.16 7.51 -3.57
N GLU A 159 -10.49 7.66 -3.63
CA GLU A 159 -11.44 6.69 -3.07
C GLU A 159 -11.70 5.53 -4.03
N SER A 160 -11.57 5.80 -5.33
CA SER A 160 -11.67 4.85 -6.44
C SER A 160 -10.48 5.04 -7.39
N PHE A 161 -10.19 4.03 -8.24
CA PHE A 161 -9.23 4.25 -9.33
C PHE A 161 -9.79 5.38 -10.19
N PRO A 162 -9.08 6.49 -10.35
CA PRO A 162 -9.54 7.53 -11.27
C PRO A 162 -9.73 6.91 -12.65
N GLU A 163 -10.92 7.06 -13.25
CA GLU A 163 -11.18 6.65 -14.64
C GLU A 163 -10.12 7.22 -15.60
N LEU A 164 -9.59 8.41 -15.28
CA LEU A 164 -8.46 9.05 -15.96
C LEU A 164 -7.17 8.20 -16.04
N LEU A 165 -7.02 7.18 -15.20
CA LEU A 165 -5.89 6.24 -15.22
C LEU A 165 -6.24 4.90 -15.88
N CYS A 166 -7.50 4.66 -16.27
CA CYS A 166 -7.96 3.42 -16.88
C CYS A 166 -7.93 3.43 -18.41
N ASP A 167 -7.68 4.58 -19.06
CA ASP A 167 -7.39 4.60 -20.50
C ASP A 167 -6.08 3.84 -20.75
N ASP A 168 -6.13 2.86 -21.67
CA ASP A 168 -5.01 1.97 -22.06
C ASP A 168 -3.73 2.75 -22.43
N ALA A 169 -3.86 4.01 -22.84
CA ALA A 169 -2.75 4.90 -23.13
C ALA A 169 -1.96 5.34 -21.88
N CYS A 170 -2.63 5.48 -20.72
CA CYS A 170 -1.99 5.91 -19.48
C CYS A 170 -1.21 4.74 -18.85
N GLY A 171 -1.78 3.53 -18.80
CA GLY A 171 -1.09 2.34 -18.27
C GLY A 171 0.27 2.08 -18.93
N ALA A 172 0.32 2.13 -20.26
CA ALA A 172 1.55 1.93 -21.04
C ALA A 172 2.58 3.08 -20.87
N ALA A 173 2.15 4.30 -20.53
CA ALA A 173 3.06 5.42 -20.25
C ALA A 173 3.73 5.27 -18.87
N TRP A 174 3.01 4.74 -17.88
CA TRP A 174 3.54 4.51 -16.53
C TRP A 174 4.49 3.31 -16.45
N GLU A 175 4.26 2.23 -17.21
CA GLU A 175 5.19 1.09 -17.28
C GLU A 175 6.54 1.46 -17.91
N ARG A 176 6.55 2.36 -18.91
CA ARG A 176 7.77 2.86 -19.54
C ARG A 176 8.60 3.78 -18.64
N ALA A 177 7.98 4.50 -17.71
CA ALA A 177 8.69 5.35 -16.74
C ALA A 177 9.31 4.55 -15.57
N ARG A 178 9.12 3.23 -15.55
CA ARG A 178 9.56 2.32 -14.49
C ARG A 178 10.78 1.46 -14.89
N GLN A 179 11.22 1.58 -16.15
CA GLN A 179 12.55 1.14 -16.63
C GLN A 179 13.54 2.29 -16.54
#